data_AF-A0A2V9CP11-F1
#
_entry.id   AF-A0A2V9CP11-F1
#
_cell.length_a   1.000
_cell.length_b   1.000
_cell.length_c   1.000
_cell.angle_alpha   90.00
_cell.angle_beta   90.00
_cell.angle_gamma   90.00
#
_symmetry.space_group_name_H-M   'P 1'
#
loop_
_entity.id
_entity.type
_entity.pdbx_description
1 polymer ?
#
loop_
_entity_poly.entity_id
_entity_poly.type
_entity_poly.pdbx_seq_one_letter_code
_entity_poly.pdbx_strand_id
1 'polypeptide(L)'
;MLADVLPASVVRTYRQGDSVSKAFGIGTSNLFDIFLTGNTNPYTYMELILPDGGRIRYNRISSGTGYSDAVYVHSGTTTGFYGSKISWVGNSFGHWVLTFKNGTTYLFPDSSNATTPQAAALTGITDRYGNTVTLRRDSNHNLILIGTQSGHWIQLTYDGSNRVTQAVDNIGRTVSYTYDSGGRLSTVTDAKGGVTTRTYDSNNNMLTITDPRNITYLTTQYDSNNRVIKQTLADNTTYQFAYTLASNTSQTHFVTLGTGYTGGGPGVDISGFRACSGCQEAYTPEISETDVTDQRGYVRK
;
A
#
# COMPACT_ATOMS: atom_id res chain seq x y z
N MET A 1 -21.14 -21.32 2.02
CA MET A 1 -20.69 -19.92 1.94
C MET A 1 -19.36 -19.96 1.21
N LEU A 2 -19.31 -19.50 -0.05
CA LEU A 2 -18.04 -19.43 -0.78
C LEU A 2 -17.10 -18.51 0.00
N ALA A 3 -15.84 -18.91 0.12
CA ALA A 3 -14.80 -18.04 0.67
C ALA A 3 -14.72 -16.77 -0.18
N ASP A 4 -14.53 -15.61 0.46
CA ASP A 4 -14.21 -14.41 -0.28
C ASP A 4 -12.84 -14.64 -0.92
N VAL A 5 -12.78 -14.56 -2.25
CA VAL A 5 -11.50 -14.66 -2.97
C VAL A 5 -10.70 -13.36 -2.78
N LEU A 6 -11.35 -12.28 -2.35
CA LEU A 6 -10.76 -11.00 -1.94
C LEU A 6 -11.33 -10.58 -0.57
N PRO A 7 -10.67 -10.92 0.55
CA PRO A 7 -11.17 -10.55 1.87
C PRO A 7 -11.04 -9.04 2.13
N ALA A 8 -11.92 -8.47 2.94
CA ALA A 8 -11.66 -7.17 3.55
C ALA A 8 -10.45 -7.32 4.48
N SER A 9 -9.44 -6.47 4.28
CA SER A 9 -8.24 -6.47 5.09
C SER A 9 -7.70 -5.07 5.34
N VAL A 10 -7.07 -4.89 6.50
CA VAL A 10 -6.27 -3.70 6.80
C VAL A 10 -4.82 -4.10 6.74
N VAL A 11 -4.14 -3.63 5.70
CA VAL A 11 -2.71 -3.85 5.50
C VAL A 11 -2.02 -2.51 5.48
N ARG A 12 -0.96 -2.41 6.28
CA ARG A 12 -0.16 -1.20 6.43
C ARG A 12 1.20 -1.41 5.79
N THR A 13 1.73 -0.33 5.25
CA THR A 13 2.99 -0.31 4.55
C THR A 13 3.84 0.80 5.11
N TYR A 14 5.05 0.47 5.58
CA TYR A 14 6.04 1.45 6.02
C TYR A 14 7.08 1.73 4.93
N ARG A 15 7.43 3.00 4.77
CA ARG A 15 8.40 3.49 3.80
C ARG A 15 9.47 4.33 4.49
N GLN A 16 10.72 3.87 4.42
CA GLN A 16 11.89 4.65 4.80
C GLN A 16 11.94 6.02 4.11
N GLY A 17 12.36 7.04 4.86
CA GLY A 17 12.54 8.40 4.35
C GLY A 17 11.26 9.14 3.93
N ASP A 18 10.09 8.53 4.06
CA ASP A 18 8.81 9.21 3.82
C ASP A 18 8.39 9.97 5.08
N SER A 19 8.63 11.27 5.07
CA SER A 19 8.31 12.18 6.17
C SER A 19 6.85 12.62 6.18
N VAL A 20 6.03 12.19 5.22
CA VAL A 20 4.63 12.58 5.12
C VAL A 20 3.77 11.72 6.05
N SER A 21 2.96 12.39 6.87
CA SER A 21 1.92 11.71 7.66
C SER A 21 0.79 11.24 6.75
N LYS A 22 0.52 9.94 6.76
CA LYS A 22 -0.58 9.30 6.03
C LYS A 22 -1.55 8.64 7.01
N ALA A 23 -2.40 7.73 6.52
CA ALA A 23 -3.42 7.06 7.30
C ALA A 23 -2.89 6.40 8.58
N PHE A 24 -1.64 5.93 8.62
CA PHE A 24 -1.05 5.30 9.79
C PHE A 24 0.15 6.09 10.35
N GLY A 25 0.15 7.41 10.17
CA GLY A 25 1.22 8.29 10.66
C GLY A 25 2.37 8.43 9.67
N ILE A 26 3.48 9.02 10.13
CA ILE A 26 4.64 9.30 9.29
C ILE A 26 5.18 8.01 8.66
N GLY A 27 5.36 8.06 7.34
CA GLY A 27 5.91 6.96 6.55
C GLY A 27 5.04 5.71 6.48
N THR A 28 3.82 5.73 7.01
CA THR A 28 2.96 4.53 7.06
C THR A 28 1.61 4.76 6.39
N SER A 29 1.37 4.06 5.28
CA SER A 29 0.15 4.15 4.46
C SER A 29 -0.75 2.91 4.59
N ASN A 30 -1.96 3.01 4.05
CA ASN A 30 -2.84 1.87 3.82
C ASN A 30 -2.58 1.28 2.41
N LEU A 31 -2.65 -0.03 2.24
CA LEU A 31 -2.57 -0.72 0.95
C LEU A 31 -3.56 -0.19 -0.11
N PHE A 32 -4.69 0.40 0.31
CA PHE A 32 -5.68 0.98 -0.60
C PHE A 32 -5.46 2.47 -0.91
N ASP A 33 -4.35 3.07 -0.47
CA ASP A 33 -3.93 4.41 -0.88
C ASP A 33 -3.30 4.38 -2.28
N ILE A 34 -4.14 4.01 -3.25
CA ILE A 34 -3.84 3.91 -4.67
C ILE A 34 -4.64 4.98 -5.40
N PHE A 35 -4.00 5.75 -6.26
CA PHE A 35 -4.62 6.92 -6.91
C PHE A 35 -4.23 7.02 -8.37
N LEU A 36 -5.13 7.52 -9.21
CA LEU A 36 -4.78 7.92 -10.57
C LEU A 36 -4.40 9.40 -10.64
N THR A 37 -3.36 9.69 -11.42
CA THR A 37 -3.02 11.05 -11.86
C THR A 37 -2.70 11.03 -13.35
N GLY A 38 -2.64 12.19 -14.00
CA GLY A 38 -2.40 12.28 -15.43
C GLY A 38 -2.63 13.69 -15.95
N ASN A 39 -2.38 13.90 -17.23
CA ASN A 39 -2.78 15.13 -17.87
C ASN A 39 -4.24 15.05 -18.34
N THR A 40 -5.01 16.11 -18.10
CA THR A 40 -6.42 16.22 -18.54
C THR A 40 -6.58 16.88 -19.90
N ASN A 41 -5.48 17.32 -20.51
CA ASN A 41 -5.44 17.82 -21.87
C ASN A 41 -4.00 17.65 -22.41
N PRO A 42 -3.75 16.88 -23.48
CA PRO A 42 -4.69 16.13 -24.32
C PRO A 42 -4.83 14.64 -23.91
N TYR A 43 -4.86 14.34 -22.61
CA TYR A 43 -5.04 12.96 -22.11
C TYR A 43 -3.98 11.96 -22.63
N THR A 44 -2.71 12.35 -22.69
CA THR A 44 -1.64 11.53 -23.28
C THR A 44 -1.10 10.45 -22.36
N TYR A 45 -1.30 10.59 -21.04
CA TYR A 45 -0.87 9.58 -20.08
C TYR A 45 -1.70 9.56 -18.80
N MET A 46 -1.56 8.46 -18.08
CA MET A 46 -1.92 8.33 -16.67
C MET A 46 -0.78 7.71 -15.89
N GLU A 47 -0.74 7.98 -14.59
CA GLU A 47 0.12 7.31 -13.63
C GLU A 47 -0.72 6.75 -12.51
N LEU A 48 -0.51 5.48 -12.21
CA LEU A 48 -1.03 4.84 -11.00
C LEU A 48 -0.01 5.07 -9.88
N ILE A 49 -0.40 5.84 -8.89
CA ILE A 49 0.39 6.01 -7.66
C ILE A 49 0.04 4.86 -6.73
N LEU A 50 1.06 4.10 -6.31
CA LEU A 50 0.95 2.97 -5.39
C LEU A 50 1.09 3.42 -3.92
N PRO A 51 0.74 2.57 -2.94
CA PRO A 51 0.75 2.92 -1.52
C PRO A 51 2.14 3.28 -0.98
N ASP A 52 3.17 2.71 -1.58
CA ASP A 52 4.59 2.96 -1.35
C ASP A 52 5.12 4.21 -2.11
N GLY A 53 4.25 4.92 -2.82
CA GLY A 53 4.57 6.12 -3.58
C GLY A 53 5.22 5.87 -4.93
N GLY A 54 5.44 4.62 -5.35
CA GLY A 54 5.88 4.35 -6.71
C GLY A 54 4.81 4.63 -7.75
N ARG A 55 5.24 4.75 -9.00
CA ARG A 55 4.39 5.20 -10.10
C ARG A 55 4.41 4.23 -11.25
N ILE A 56 3.25 3.75 -11.67
CA ILE A 56 3.13 2.94 -12.87
C ILE A 56 2.64 3.84 -13.99
N ARG A 57 3.50 4.07 -14.99
CA ARG A 57 3.19 4.92 -16.14
C ARG A 57 2.36 4.17 -17.17
N TYR A 58 1.22 4.72 -17.54
CA TYR A 58 0.36 4.26 -18.63
C TYR A 58 0.34 5.31 -19.74
N ASN A 59 0.72 4.92 -20.95
CA ASN A 59 0.71 5.82 -22.10
C ASN A 59 -0.53 5.54 -22.95
N ARG A 60 -1.12 6.61 -23.50
CA ARG A 60 -2.31 6.51 -24.37
C ARG A 60 -1.95 5.74 -25.64
N ILE A 61 -2.82 4.82 -26.06
CA ILE A 61 -2.71 4.06 -27.32
C ILE A 61 -3.88 4.33 -28.30
N SER A 62 -5.00 4.84 -27.80
CA SER A 62 -6.10 5.37 -28.62
C SER A 62 -5.69 6.67 -29.32
N SER A 63 -6.24 6.95 -30.51
CA SER A 63 -5.82 8.06 -31.38
C SER A 63 -6.44 9.43 -31.08
N GLY A 64 -7.55 9.53 -30.33
CA GLY A 64 -8.17 10.82 -30.05
C GLY A 64 -7.50 11.62 -28.93
N THR A 65 -8.19 12.64 -28.43
CA THR A 65 -7.68 13.57 -27.40
C THR A 65 -8.65 13.80 -26.25
N GLY A 66 -9.82 13.14 -26.24
CA GLY A 66 -10.80 13.23 -25.16
C GLY A 66 -10.60 12.16 -24.08
N TYR A 67 -11.31 12.29 -22.97
CA TYR A 67 -11.33 11.26 -21.92
C TYR A 67 -12.14 10.02 -22.34
N SER A 68 -13.25 10.22 -23.05
CA SER A 68 -14.22 9.17 -23.35
C SER A 68 -13.70 8.12 -24.32
N ASP A 69 -12.70 8.46 -25.14
CA ASP A 69 -12.04 7.55 -26.08
C ASP A 69 -10.65 7.11 -25.60
N ALA A 70 -10.19 7.62 -24.45
CA ALA A 70 -8.86 7.35 -23.96
C ALA A 70 -8.71 5.90 -23.51
N VAL A 71 -7.73 5.22 -24.10
CA VAL A 71 -7.24 3.92 -23.69
C VAL A 71 -5.75 4.02 -23.45
N TYR A 72 -5.31 3.66 -22.25
CA TYR A 72 -3.90 3.65 -21.87
C TYR A 72 -3.40 2.22 -21.64
N VAL A 73 -2.11 1.99 -21.83
CA VAL A 73 -1.45 0.71 -21.53
C VAL A 73 -0.14 0.94 -20.78
N HIS A 74 0.17 0.05 -19.85
CA HIS A 74 1.51 -0.04 -19.29
C HIS A 74 2.33 -1.08 -20.05
N SER A 75 3.51 -0.70 -20.53
CA SER A 75 4.41 -1.56 -21.30
C SER A 75 5.86 -1.52 -20.84
N GLY A 76 6.16 -0.77 -19.76
CA GLY A 76 7.51 -0.42 -19.36
C GLY A 76 8.24 -1.51 -18.57
N THR A 77 7.53 -2.48 -17.97
CA THR A 77 8.12 -3.46 -17.05
C THR A 77 7.55 -4.87 -17.27
N THR A 78 8.07 -5.86 -16.54
CA THR A 78 7.56 -7.24 -16.55
C THR A 78 6.76 -7.61 -15.29
N THR A 79 6.27 -6.60 -14.55
CA THR A 79 5.48 -6.80 -13.33
C THR A 79 4.04 -7.21 -13.62
N GLY A 80 3.22 -7.41 -12.58
CA GLY A 80 1.79 -7.69 -12.72
C GLY A 80 1.02 -6.61 -13.47
N PHE A 81 1.57 -5.39 -13.58
CA PHE A 81 0.99 -4.27 -14.33
C PHE A 81 1.29 -4.32 -15.83
N TYR A 82 2.29 -5.10 -16.27
CA TYR A 82 2.61 -5.22 -17.70
C TYR A 82 1.37 -5.57 -18.52
N GLY A 83 1.09 -4.83 -19.58
CA GLY A 83 -0.04 -5.02 -20.49
C GLY A 83 -1.43 -4.77 -19.89
N SER A 84 -1.52 -4.30 -18.65
CA SER A 84 -2.80 -3.82 -18.08
C SER A 84 -3.23 -2.52 -18.77
N LYS A 85 -4.54 -2.25 -18.79
CA LYS A 85 -5.12 -1.13 -19.53
C LYS A 85 -6.00 -0.27 -18.65
N ILE A 86 -5.98 1.04 -18.88
CA ILE A 86 -6.90 1.99 -18.25
C ILE A 86 -7.82 2.54 -19.34
N SER A 87 -9.13 2.53 -19.09
CA SER A 87 -10.12 3.13 -19.98
C SER A 87 -11.28 3.74 -19.20
N TRP A 88 -11.92 4.74 -19.79
CA TRP A 88 -13.12 5.35 -19.24
C TRP A 88 -14.36 4.48 -19.49
N VAL A 89 -15.26 4.40 -18.50
CA VAL A 89 -16.56 3.70 -18.60
C VAL A 89 -17.67 4.61 -18.04
N GLY A 90 -18.69 4.94 -18.85
CA GLY A 90 -19.94 5.61 -18.42
C GLY A 90 -20.15 7.06 -18.90
N ASN A 91 -21.42 7.48 -18.99
CA ASN A 91 -21.85 8.68 -19.74
C ASN A 91 -22.23 9.90 -18.85
N SER A 92 -22.23 9.76 -17.51
CA SER A 92 -22.65 10.86 -16.60
C SER A 92 -21.97 10.90 -15.21
N PHE A 93 -21.46 9.77 -14.70
CA PHE A 93 -20.55 9.69 -13.54
C PHE A 93 -19.46 8.67 -13.83
N GLY A 94 -18.88 8.77 -15.03
CA GLY A 94 -18.00 7.72 -15.53
C GLY A 94 -16.79 7.52 -14.62
N HIS A 95 -16.25 6.33 -14.70
CA HIS A 95 -15.17 5.86 -13.86
C HIS A 95 -14.04 5.38 -14.74
N TRP A 96 -12.81 5.59 -14.27
CA TRP A 96 -11.64 4.98 -14.86
C TRP A 96 -11.53 3.54 -14.36
N VAL A 97 -11.40 2.61 -15.29
CA VAL A 97 -11.21 1.19 -14.98
C VAL A 97 -9.82 0.77 -15.40
N LEU A 98 -9.00 0.37 -14.43
CA LEU A 98 -7.75 -0.35 -14.69
C LEU A 98 -8.07 -1.84 -14.76
N THR A 99 -7.84 -2.46 -15.92
CA THR A 99 -8.03 -3.90 -16.16
C THR A 99 -6.68 -4.59 -16.28
N PHE A 100 -6.44 -5.55 -15.40
CA PHE A 100 -5.24 -6.38 -15.39
C PHE A 100 -5.40 -7.56 -16.37
N LYS A 101 -4.26 -8.12 -16.84
CA LYS A 101 -4.27 -9.30 -17.71
C LYS A 101 -4.91 -10.55 -17.06
N ASN A 102 -4.92 -10.60 -15.74
CA ASN A 102 -5.53 -11.67 -14.98
C ASN A 102 -7.06 -11.52 -14.83
N GLY A 103 -7.68 -10.48 -15.41
CA GLY A 103 -9.11 -10.22 -15.33
C GLY A 103 -9.56 -9.43 -14.11
N THR A 104 -8.68 -9.14 -13.15
CA THR A 104 -8.99 -8.23 -12.05
C THR A 104 -9.15 -6.81 -12.58
N THR A 105 -10.09 -6.06 -12.00
CA THR A 105 -10.34 -4.65 -12.32
C THR A 105 -10.30 -3.78 -11.08
N TYR A 106 -9.72 -2.59 -11.23
CA TYR A 106 -9.65 -1.54 -10.21
C TYR A 106 -10.47 -0.34 -10.70
N LEU A 107 -11.31 0.19 -9.83
CA LEU A 107 -12.28 1.24 -10.13
C LEU A 107 -11.86 2.57 -9.50
N PHE A 108 -11.81 3.63 -10.29
CA PHE A 108 -11.47 4.98 -9.83
C PHE A 108 -12.55 5.98 -10.28
N PRO A 109 -12.88 6.98 -9.46
CA PRO A 109 -13.89 7.98 -9.80
C PRO A 109 -13.39 8.93 -10.90
N ASP A 110 -14.30 9.75 -11.44
CA ASP A 110 -13.89 10.95 -12.14
C ASP A 110 -13.13 11.89 -11.19
N SER A 111 -12.04 12.45 -11.69
CA SER A 111 -11.14 13.34 -10.97
C SER A 111 -10.89 14.64 -11.71
N SER A 112 -11.75 15.00 -12.67
CA SER A 112 -11.67 16.23 -13.48
C SER A 112 -11.46 17.52 -12.66
N ASN A 113 -11.98 17.58 -11.43
CA ASN A 113 -11.80 18.71 -10.51
C ASN A 113 -11.02 18.33 -9.23
N ALA A 114 -10.29 17.22 -9.24
CA ALA A 114 -9.50 16.78 -8.12
C ALA A 114 -8.35 17.77 -7.85
N THR A 115 -8.32 18.35 -6.66
CA THR A 115 -7.23 19.22 -6.20
C THR A 115 -6.11 18.43 -5.52
N THR A 116 -6.37 17.16 -5.19
CA THR A 116 -5.40 16.23 -4.59
C THR A 116 -5.53 14.85 -5.26
N PRO A 117 -4.44 14.05 -5.33
CA PRO A 117 -4.52 12.67 -5.82
C PRO A 117 -5.56 11.81 -5.06
N GLN A 118 -5.78 12.09 -3.78
CA GLN A 118 -6.69 11.34 -2.92
C GLN A 118 -8.16 11.43 -3.36
N ALA A 119 -8.55 12.50 -4.06
CA ALA A 119 -9.88 12.59 -4.66
C ALA A 119 -10.07 11.60 -5.83
N ALA A 120 -8.98 11.13 -6.44
CA ALA A 120 -8.94 10.14 -7.50
C ALA A 120 -8.57 8.73 -6.98
N ALA A 121 -8.84 8.46 -5.70
CA ALA A 121 -8.49 7.19 -5.07
C ALA A 121 -9.29 6.00 -5.60
N LEU A 122 -8.70 4.82 -5.48
CA LEU A 122 -9.36 3.55 -5.69
C LEU A 122 -10.65 3.45 -4.86
N THR A 123 -11.74 3.07 -5.51
CA THR A 123 -13.09 2.93 -4.92
C THR A 123 -13.59 1.50 -4.93
N GLY A 124 -12.99 0.62 -5.73
CA GLY A 124 -13.34 -0.79 -5.71
C GLY A 124 -12.39 -1.68 -6.50
N ILE A 125 -12.43 -2.96 -6.15
CA ILE A 125 -11.68 -4.03 -6.81
C ILE A 125 -12.68 -5.13 -7.15
N THR A 126 -12.62 -5.65 -8.37
CA THR A 126 -13.39 -6.83 -8.77
C THR A 126 -12.44 -7.87 -9.35
N ASP A 127 -12.46 -9.10 -8.85
CA ASP A 127 -11.69 -10.18 -9.46
C ASP A 127 -12.32 -10.72 -10.75
N ARG A 128 -11.65 -11.67 -11.41
CA ARG A 128 -12.14 -12.31 -12.64
C ARG A 128 -13.44 -13.11 -12.47
N TYR A 129 -13.81 -13.43 -11.23
CA TYR A 129 -15.00 -14.22 -10.88
C TYR A 129 -16.17 -13.32 -10.46
N GLY A 130 -15.95 -12.00 -10.41
CA GLY A 130 -16.96 -11.02 -10.05
C GLY A 130 -17.03 -10.72 -8.54
N ASN A 131 -16.15 -11.28 -7.71
CA ASN A 131 -16.11 -10.94 -6.28
C ASN A 131 -15.60 -9.51 -6.12
N THR A 132 -16.30 -8.71 -5.32
CA THR A 132 -15.99 -7.28 -5.17
C THR A 132 -15.57 -6.87 -3.77
N VAL A 133 -14.58 -5.98 -3.72
CA VAL A 133 -14.26 -5.14 -2.56
C VAL A 133 -14.64 -3.71 -2.89
N THR A 134 -15.46 -3.09 -2.05
CA THR A 134 -15.87 -1.69 -2.14
C THR A 134 -15.14 -0.87 -1.09
N LEU A 135 -14.61 0.28 -1.49
CA LEU A 135 -13.86 1.20 -0.65
C LEU A 135 -14.64 2.51 -0.56
N ARG A 136 -15.04 2.90 0.66
CA ARG A 136 -15.73 4.18 0.90
C ARG A 136 -14.82 5.14 1.62
N ARG A 137 -14.81 6.39 1.17
CA ARG A 137 -14.02 7.48 1.74
C ARG A 137 -14.91 8.60 2.26
N ASP A 138 -14.42 9.35 3.25
CA ASP A 138 -15.08 10.56 3.76
C ASP A 138 -14.78 11.79 2.87
N SER A 139 -15.24 12.98 3.29
CA SER A 139 -15.00 14.24 2.58
C SER A 139 -13.54 14.71 2.60
N ASN A 140 -12.73 14.20 3.53
CA ASN A 140 -11.29 14.43 3.59
C ASN A 140 -10.52 13.39 2.76
N HIS A 141 -11.25 12.51 2.05
CA HIS A 141 -10.72 11.39 1.27
C HIS A 141 -10.04 10.30 2.10
N ASN A 142 -10.30 10.23 3.41
CA ASN A 142 -9.86 9.12 4.27
C ASN A 142 -10.68 7.86 3.99
N LEU A 143 -10.06 6.68 3.96
CA LEU A 143 -10.76 5.40 3.80
C LEU A 143 -11.50 5.05 5.09
N ILE A 144 -12.82 5.06 5.08
CA ILE A 144 -13.64 4.81 6.27
C ILE A 144 -14.29 3.43 6.28
N LEU A 145 -14.44 2.77 5.12
CA LEU A 145 -15.03 1.43 5.03
C LEU A 145 -14.37 0.62 3.92
N ILE A 146 -14.04 -0.62 4.23
CA ILE A 146 -13.67 -1.69 3.29
C ILE A 146 -14.77 -2.73 3.41
N GLY A 147 -15.62 -2.87 2.39
CA GLY A 147 -16.71 -3.85 2.37
C GLY A 147 -16.51 -4.88 1.27
N THR A 148 -16.97 -6.10 1.48
CA THR A 148 -17.00 -7.14 0.43
C THR A 148 -18.43 -7.39 -0.05
N GLN A 149 -18.56 -8.01 -1.22
CA GLN A 149 -19.87 -8.38 -1.78
C GLN A 149 -20.67 -9.33 -0.88
N SER A 150 -19.98 -10.13 -0.06
CA SER A 150 -20.60 -11.11 0.84
C SER A 150 -21.18 -10.47 2.12
N GLY A 151 -21.01 -9.16 2.30
CA GLY A 151 -21.52 -8.40 3.45
C GLY A 151 -20.55 -8.29 4.63
N HIS A 152 -19.32 -8.79 4.48
CA HIS A 152 -18.25 -8.52 5.44
C HIS A 152 -17.71 -7.10 5.26
N TRP A 153 -17.27 -6.50 6.36
CA TRP A 153 -16.70 -5.16 6.32
C TRP A 153 -15.71 -4.91 7.45
N ILE A 154 -14.82 -3.94 7.21
CA ILE A 154 -13.96 -3.29 8.19
C ILE A 154 -14.18 -1.78 8.10
N GLN A 155 -14.49 -1.16 9.23
CA GLN A 155 -14.65 0.28 9.37
C GLN A 155 -13.42 0.88 10.06
N LEU A 156 -12.95 2.02 9.55
CA LEU A 156 -11.83 2.76 10.11
C LEU A 156 -12.31 4.04 10.78
N THR A 157 -11.78 4.33 11.97
CA THR A 157 -11.97 5.61 12.67
C THR A 157 -10.69 6.41 12.66
N TYR A 158 -10.79 7.74 12.71
CA TYR A 158 -9.65 8.65 12.57
C TYR A 158 -9.57 9.64 13.74
N ASP A 159 -8.37 10.11 14.04
CA ASP A 159 -8.13 11.27 14.91
C ASP A 159 -8.23 12.60 14.14
N GLY A 160 -8.11 13.73 14.86
CA GLY A 160 -8.14 15.07 14.27
C GLY A 160 -6.97 15.38 13.33
N SER A 161 -5.96 14.52 13.26
CA SER A 161 -4.81 14.63 12.35
C SER A 161 -4.95 13.70 11.13
N ASN A 162 -6.15 13.17 10.88
CA ASN A 162 -6.44 12.21 9.80
C ASN A 162 -5.60 10.93 9.87
N ARG A 163 -5.32 10.42 11.09
CA ARG A 163 -4.68 9.12 11.30
C ARG A 163 -5.65 8.12 11.89
N VAL A 164 -5.58 6.86 11.46
CA VAL A 164 -6.47 5.79 11.89
C VAL A 164 -6.26 5.48 13.38
N THR A 165 -7.31 5.53 14.17
CA THR A 165 -7.28 5.17 15.60
C THR A 165 -7.82 3.77 15.87
N GLN A 166 -8.76 3.30 15.06
CA GLN A 166 -9.33 1.96 15.19
C GLN A 166 -9.69 1.36 13.83
N ALA A 167 -9.60 0.04 13.75
CA ALA A 167 -10.21 -0.78 12.73
C ALA A 167 -11.19 -1.75 13.40
N VAL A 168 -12.46 -1.68 13.04
CA VAL A 168 -13.53 -2.51 13.61
C VAL A 168 -14.16 -3.34 12.50
N ASP A 169 -14.29 -4.65 12.70
CA ASP A 169 -14.94 -5.51 11.73
C ASP A 169 -16.45 -5.70 11.98
N ASN A 170 -17.10 -6.40 11.06
CA ASN A 170 -18.55 -6.62 11.10
C ASN A 170 -19.07 -7.48 12.26
N ILE A 171 -18.18 -8.10 13.06
CA ILE A 171 -18.55 -8.85 14.27
C ILE A 171 -18.06 -8.17 15.56
N GLY A 172 -17.55 -6.94 15.47
CA GLY A 172 -17.15 -6.09 16.60
C GLY A 172 -15.72 -6.31 17.11
N ARG A 173 -14.89 -7.10 16.41
CA ARG A 173 -13.46 -7.20 16.74
C ARG A 173 -12.78 -5.88 16.42
N THR A 174 -11.97 -5.39 17.36
CA THR A 174 -11.36 -4.06 17.28
C THR A 174 -9.84 -4.16 17.35
N VAL A 175 -9.14 -3.53 16.41
CA VAL A 175 -7.70 -3.23 16.50
C VAL A 175 -7.56 -1.74 16.76
N SER A 176 -6.71 -1.35 17.70
CA SER A 176 -6.47 0.06 18.04
C SER A 176 -5.03 0.47 17.73
N TYR A 177 -4.88 1.74 17.36
CA TYR A 177 -3.62 2.33 16.95
C TYR A 177 -3.34 3.58 17.77
N THR A 178 -2.09 3.73 18.24
CA THR A 178 -1.66 4.95 18.92
C THR A 178 -0.42 5.52 18.26
N TYR A 179 -0.20 6.81 18.52
CA TYR A 179 0.87 7.58 17.89
C TYR A 179 1.73 8.26 18.95
N ASP A 180 3.03 8.35 18.68
CA ASP A 180 3.93 9.14 19.51
C ASP A 180 3.76 10.66 19.28
N SER A 181 4.51 11.47 20.04
CA SER A 181 4.46 12.93 19.92
C SER A 181 4.98 13.45 18.57
N GLY A 182 5.78 12.66 17.85
CA GLY A 182 6.22 12.96 16.49
C GLY A 182 5.19 12.59 15.43
N GLY A 183 4.11 11.92 15.83
CA GLY A 183 3.04 11.47 14.97
C GLY A 183 3.33 10.19 14.20
N ARG A 184 4.29 9.40 14.68
CA ARG A 184 4.61 8.06 14.18
C ARG A 184 3.81 7.01 14.92
N LEU A 185 3.46 5.94 14.24
CA LEU A 185 2.73 4.83 14.82
C LEU A 185 3.52 4.20 15.98
N SER A 186 3.04 4.35 17.21
CA SER A 186 3.71 3.84 18.41
C SER A 186 3.25 2.42 18.76
N THR A 187 1.93 2.20 18.85
CA THR A 187 1.38 0.92 19.25
C THR A 187 0.26 0.43 18.34
N VAL A 188 0.12 -0.89 18.30
CA VAL A 188 -0.97 -1.62 17.66
C VAL A 188 -1.48 -2.63 18.66
N THR A 189 -2.72 -2.48 19.08
CA THR A 189 -3.36 -3.37 20.04
C THR A 189 -4.36 -4.24 19.29
N ASP A 190 -4.11 -5.54 19.21
CA ASP A 190 -5.03 -6.49 18.61
C ASP A 190 -6.30 -6.67 19.47
N ALA A 191 -7.35 -7.31 18.95
CA ALA A 191 -8.59 -7.46 19.72
C ALA A 191 -8.51 -8.46 20.89
N LYS A 192 -7.38 -9.16 21.06
CA LYS A 192 -7.11 -9.96 22.26
C LYS A 192 -6.35 -9.14 23.32
N GLY A 193 -6.05 -7.87 23.04
CA GLY A 193 -5.28 -6.97 23.91
C GLY A 193 -3.77 -7.11 23.75
N GLY A 194 -3.28 -7.88 22.78
CA GLY A 194 -1.85 -7.99 22.49
C GLY A 194 -1.32 -6.68 21.92
N VAL A 195 -0.30 -6.09 22.56
CA VAL A 195 0.30 -4.83 22.15
C VAL A 195 1.60 -5.06 21.38
N THR A 196 1.66 -4.63 20.13
CA THR A 196 2.89 -4.52 19.36
C THR A 196 3.39 -3.08 19.38
N THR A 197 4.66 -2.87 19.73
CA THR A 197 5.26 -1.55 19.85
C THR A 197 6.32 -1.33 18.77
N ARG A 198 6.55 -0.05 18.43
CA ARG A 198 7.58 0.40 17.49
C ARG A 198 8.43 1.48 18.13
N THR A 199 9.70 1.53 17.75
CA THR A 199 10.62 2.61 18.15
C THR A 199 11.21 3.29 16.92
N TYR A 200 11.65 4.53 17.09
CA TYR A 200 12.11 5.37 15.99
C TYR A 200 13.31 6.22 16.43
N ASP A 201 14.18 6.56 15.49
CA ASP A 201 15.23 7.55 15.70
C ASP A 201 14.72 9.00 15.56
N SER A 202 15.61 9.99 15.64
CA SER A 202 15.28 11.41 15.48
C SER A 202 14.89 11.80 14.05
N ASN A 203 15.21 10.96 13.07
CA ASN A 203 14.93 11.18 11.64
C ASN A 203 13.63 10.49 11.20
N ASN A 204 12.86 9.94 12.15
CA ASN A 204 11.63 9.18 11.92
C ASN A 204 11.84 7.80 11.28
N ASN A 205 13.06 7.28 11.31
CA ASN A 205 13.33 5.93 10.84
C ASN A 205 12.94 4.90 11.91
N MET A 206 12.18 3.88 11.52
CA MET A 206 11.73 2.83 12.43
C MET A 206 12.88 1.89 12.80
N LEU A 207 13.22 1.83 14.08
CA LEU A 207 14.35 1.04 14.59
C LEU A 207 13.96 -0.38 14.96
N THR A 208 12.80 -0.56 15.61
CA THR A 208 12.38 -1.88 16.10
C THR A 208 10.88 -2.12 15.95
N ILE A 209 10.52 -3.40 15.89
CA ILE A 209 9.15 -3.85 16.16
C ILE A 209 9.19 -4.97 17.21
N THR A 210 8.40 -4.81 18.27
CA THR A 210 8.33 -5.73 19.41
C THR A 210 6.92 -6.24 19.58
N ASP A 211 6.77 -7.56 19.66
CA ASP A 211 5.47 -8.23 19.79
C ASP A 211 4.93 -8.19 21.25
N PRO A 212 3.68 -8.65 21.49
CA PRO A 212 3.08 -8.66 22.83
C PRO A 212 3.78 -9.56 23.85
N ARG A 213 4.66 -10.47 23.40
CA ARG A 213 5.48 -11.35 24.25
C ARG A 213 6.83 -10.69 24.59
N ASN A 214 6.97 -9.41 24.25
CA ASN A 214 8.19 -8.61 24.40
C ASN A 214 9.37 -9.15 23.57
N ILE A 215 9.08 -9.81 22.45
CA ILE A 215 10.08 -10.29 21.50
C ILE A 215 10.23 -9.23 20.40
N THR A 216 11.42 -8.64 20.29
CA THR A 216 11.78 -7.78 19.15
C THR A 216 12.02 -8.65 17.93
N TYR A 217 11.03 -8.72 17.03
CA TYR A 217 11.11 -9.57 15.85
C TYR A 217 11.70 -8.88 14.62
N LEU A 218 11.92 -7.56 14.70
CA LEU A 218 12.62 -6.80 13.69
C LEU A 218 13.46 -5.70 14.33
N THR A 219 14.72 -5.61 13.93
CA THR A 219 15.60 -4.46 14.16
C THR A 219 16.16 -3.96 12.84
N THR A 220 16.10 -2.65 12.61
CA THR A 220 16.55 -2.01 11.37
C THR A 220 17.71 -1.06 11.63
N GLN A 221 18.66 -1.01 10.71
CA GLN A 221 19.80 -0.09 10.70
C GLN A 221 19.80 0.72 9.42
N TYR A 222 20.15 2.01 9.53
CA TYR A 222 20.14 2.98 8.45
C TYR A 222 21.53 3.58 8.21
N ASP A 223 21.79 4.02 6.98
CA ASP A 223 22.95 4.86 6.65
C ASP A 223 22.69 6.34 6.96
N SER A 224 23.69 7.18 6.74
CA SER A 224 23.61 8.63 6.95
C SER A 224 22.62 9.35 6.01
N ASN A 225 22.11 8.68 4.98
CA ASN A 225 21.09 9.20 4.07
C ASN A 225 19.69 8.66 4.41
N ASN A 226 19.49 8.09 5.61
CA ASN A 226 18.25 7.48 6.07
C ASN A 226 17.79 6.29 5.21
N ARG A 227 18.74 5.55 4.61
CA ARG A 227 18.45 4.34 3.84
C ARG A 227 18.79 3.09 4.64
N VAL A 228 17.92 2.09 4.63
CA VAL A 228 18.11 0.82 5.33
C VAL A 228 19.33 0.11 4.80
N ILE A 229 20.26 -0.27 5.67
CA ILE A 229 21.46 -1.05 5.33
C ILE A 229 21.42 -2.45 5.91
N LYS A 230 20.62 -2.68 6.97
CA LYS A 230 20.50 -4.00 7.59
C LYS A 230 19.15 -4.14 8.30
N GLN A 231 18.55 -5.31 8.16
CA GLN A 231 17.46 -5.78 9.01
C GLN A 231 17.87 -7.08 9.71
N THR A 232 17.45 -7.25 10.96
CA THR A 232 17.71 -8.45 11.78
C THR A 232 16.40 -8.95 12.34
N LEU A 233 16.10 -10.23 12.13
CA LEU A 233 14.90 -10.91 12.63
C LEU A 233 15.11 -11.52 14.03
N ALA A 234 14.03 -12.02 14.63
CA ALA A 234 14.04 -12.64 15.97
C ALA A 234 15.03 -13.82 16.10
N ASP A 235 15.24 -14.57 15.01
CA ASP A 235 16.14 -15.72 14.94
C ASP A 235 17.60 -15.34 14.65
N ASN A 236 17.90 -14.03 14.63
CA ASN A 236 19.17 -13.43 14.19
C ASN A 236 19.46 -13.57 12.69
N THR A 237 18.51 -14.02 11.87
CA THR A 237 18.64 -13.93 10.42
C THR A 237 18.77 -12.46 10.02
N THR A 238 19.77 -12.15 9.19
CA THR A 238 20.03 -10.78 8.74
C THR A 238 19.88 -10.63 7.24
N TYR A 239 19.29 -9.51 6.83
CA TYR A 239 19.27 -9.04 5.45
C TYR A 239 20.08 -7.76 5.37
N GLN A 240 21.06 -7.72 4.48
CA GLN A 240 21.86 -6.53 4.21
C GLN A 240 21.50 -5.93 2.86
N PHE A 241 21.58 -4.61 2.80
CA PHE A 241 21.22 -3.82 1.63
C PHE A 241 22.42 -2.94 1.26
N ALA A 242 22.91 -3.10 0.04
CA ALA A 242 23.91 -2.23 -0.57
C ALA A 242 23.25 -1.36 -1.63
N TYR A 243 23.78 -0.15 -1.81
CA TYR A 243 23.24 0.86 -2.70
C TYR A 243 24.34 1.39 -3.62
N THR A 244 24.27 1.12 -4.92
CA THR A 244 25.14 1.80 -5.90
C THR A 244 24.39 2.96 -6.54
N LEU A 245 25.01 4.14 -6.53
CA LEU A 245 24.52 5.29 -7.31
C LEU A 245 24.87 5.04 -8.78
N ALA A 246 23.87 4.88 -9.66
CA ALA A 246 24.15 4.88 -11.09
C ALA A 246 24.60 6.29 -11.51
N SER A 247 25.76 6.39 -12.18
CA SER A 247 26.20 7.63 -12.81
C SER A 247 25.17 8.02 -13.88
N ASN A 248 24.36 9.04 -13.60
CA ASN A 248 23.47 9.77 -14.51
C ASN A 248 21.97 9.44 -14.48
N THR A 249 21.47 8.63 -13.54
CA THR A 249 20.07 8.69 -13.07
C THR A 249 20.08 8.19 -11.63
N SER A 250 19.32 8.80 -10.71
CA SER A 250 19.23 8.42 -9.29
C SER A 250 18.61 7.02 -9.08
N GLN A 251 19.23 5.99 -9.65
CA GLN A 251 18.87 4.59 -9.50
C GLN A 251 19.78 4.01 -8.43
N THR A 252 19.14 3.34 -7.47
CA THR A 252 19.83 2.62 -6.41
C THR A 252 19.75 1.13 -6.74
N HIS A 253 20.89 0.49 -7.03
CA HIS A 253 20.92 -0.96 -7.19
C HIS A 253 21.05 -1.65 -5.84
N PHE A 254 20.37 -2.77 -5.69
CA PHE A 254 20.34 -3.60 -4.47
C PHE A 254 21.06 -4.93 -4.72
N VAL A 255 21.77 -5.42 -3.71
CA VAL A 255 22.19 -6.81 -3.61
C VAL A 255 21.82 -7.29 -2.21
N THR A 256 20.96 -8.30 -2.11
CA THR A 256 20.75 -9.02 -0.84
C THR A 256 21.95 -9.91 -0.59
N LEU A 257 22.69 -9.63 0.47
CA LEU A 257 23.76 -10.51 0.94
C LEU A 257 23.25 -11.25 2.18
N GLY A 258 22.81 -12.50 2.00
CA GLY A 258 22.36 -13.32 3.12
C GLY A 258 21.92 -14.72 2.69
N THR A 259 22.45 -15.73 3.39
CA THR A 259 21.97 -17.11 3.37
C THR A 259 20.90 -17.27 4.47
N GLY A 260 19.62 -17.24 4.12
CA GLY A 260 18.54 -17.37 5.10
C GLY A 260 17.20 -17.65 4.45
N TYR A 261 16.54 -18.69 4.94
CA TYR A 261 15.29 -19.30 4.47
C TYR A 261 14.17 -18.28 4.13
N THR A 262 13.45 -18.51 3.03
CA THR A 262 12.16 -17.86 2.73
C THR A 262 11.08 -18.45 3.64
N GLY A 263 11.02 -18.00 4.87
CA GLY A 263 10.04 -18.47 5.86
C GLY A 263 9.83 -17.43 6.94
N GLY A 264 9.16 -16.33 6.59
CA GLY A 264 8.76 -15.31 7.55
C GLY A 264 7.85 -15.91 8.62
N GLY A 265 8.11 -15.55 9.88
CA GLY A 265 7.18 -15.76 10.99
C GLY A 265 5.84 -15.04 10.77
N PRO A 266 4.85 -15.20 11.68
CA PRO A 266 3.48 -14.79 11.42
C PRO A 266 3.36 -13.26 11.30
N GLY A 267 3.03 -12.76 10.11
CA GLY A 267 2.50 -11.40 9.91
C GLY A 267 3.47 -10.33 9.39
N VAL A 268 4.70 -10.67 9.03
CA VAL A 268 5.59 -9.78 8.25
C VAL A 268 5.94 -10.48 6.94
N ASP A 269 5.38 -9.98 5.85
CA ASP A 269 5.83 -10.40 4.53
C ASP A 269 7.01 -9.52 4.10
N ILE A 270 8.21 -10.11 4.10
CA ILE A 270 9.46 -9.49 3.61
C ILE A 270 9.71 -9.90 2.14
N SER A 271 8.70 -10.45 1.44
CA SER A 271 8.87 -10.95 0.08
C SER A 271 8.90 -9.82 -0.96
N GLY A 272 9.93 -9.87 -1.81
CA GLY A 272 9.81 -9.41 -3.19
C GLY A 272 10.56 -8.16 -3.63
N PHE A 273 11.73 -7.83 -3.07
CA PHE A 273 12.57 -6.77 -3.66
C PHE A 273 13.14 -7.22 -5.02
N ARG A 274 12.50 -6.82 -6.12
CA ARG A 274 13.02 -7.03 -7.49
C ARG A 274 13.58 -5.73 -8.02
N ALA A 275 14.90 -5.66 -8.16
CA ALA A 275 15.57 -4.59 -8.88
C ALA A 275 15.20 -4.65 -10.37
N CYS A 276 14.93 -3.49 -10.96
CA CYS A 276 14.79 -3.34 -12.40
C CYS A 276 15.49 -2.06 -12.84
N SER A 277 16.54 -2.22 -13.65
CA SER A 277 17.24 -1.13 -14.30
C SER A 277 16.30 -0.44 -15.30
N GLY A 278 15.88 0.79 -15.00
CA GLY A 278 14.97 1.59 -15.83
C GLY A 278 13.50 1.63 -15.40
N CYS A 279 13.13 1.00 -14.28
CA CYS A 279 11.75 1.02 -13.81
C CYS A 279 11.41 2.35 -13.10
N GLN A 280 10.35 3.03 -13.57
CA GLN A 280 9.65 4.11 -12.85
C GLN A 280 8.74 3.57 -11.71
N GLU A 281 8.71 2.24 -11.53
CA GLU A 281 7.83 1.54 -10.61
C GLU A 281 8.35 1.51 -9.17
N ALA A 282 7.42 1.26 -8.24
CA ALA A 282 7.67 1.26 -6.81
C ALA A 282 8.78 0.31 -6.34
N TYR A 283 9.46 0.74 -5.28
CA TYR A 283 10.14 -0.16 -4.36
C TYR A 283 9.07 -0.92 -3.57
N THR A 284 9.25 -2.23 -3.39
CA THR A 284 8.45 -2.95 -2.39
C THR A 284 8.55 -2.24 -1.04
N PRO A 285 7.44 -2.11 -0.31
CA PRO A 285 7.47 -1.46 0.98
C PRO A 285 8.46 -2.16 1.89
N GLU A 286 9.15 -1.39 2.73
CA GLU A 286 10.20 -1.95 3.59
C GLU A 286 9.60 -3.04 4.50
N ILE A 287 8.40 -2.76 5.00
CA ILE A 287 7.64 -3.61 5.90
C ILE A 287 6.16 -3.52 5.52
N SER A 288 5.52 -4.67 5.37
CA SER A 288 4.07 -4.81 5.17
C SER A 288 3.47 -5.66 6.29
N GLU A 289 2.45 -5.14 6.96
CA GLU A 289 1.80 -5.79 8.10
C GLU A 289 0.29 -5.88 7.86
N THR A 290 -0.26 -7.09 7.96
CA THR A 290 -1.71 -7.31 7.94
C THR A 290 -2.22 -7.32 9.38
N ASP A 291 -3.15 -6.42 9.71
CA ASP A 291 -3.68 -6.31 11.08
C ASP A 291 -5.02 -7.01 11.25
N VAL A 292 -5.85 -6.99 10.20
CA VAL A 292 -7.21 -7.52 10.22
C VAL A 292 -7.50 -8.16 8.87
N THR A 293 -8.13 -9.34 8.90
CA THR A 293 -8.75 -10.01 7.74
C THR A 293 -10.12 -10.54 8.18
N ASP A 294 -11.14 -10.32 7.36
CA ASP A 294 -12.54 -10.64 7.69
C ASP A 294 -12.87 -12.15 7.75
N GLN A 295 -12.13 -13.02 7.05
CA GLN A 295 -12.41 -14.46 7.05
C GLN A 295 -11.39 -15.29 7.83
N ARG A 296 -11.78 -15.73 9.04
CA ARG A 296 -11.22 -16.83 9.86
C ARG A 296 -9.72 -16.83 10.20
N GLY A 297 -8.94 -15.88 9.70
CA GLY A 297 -7.53 -15.70 10.04
C GLY A 297 -7.35 -14.37 10.75
N TYR A 298 -7.36 -14.40 12.09
CA TYR A 298 -6.46 -13.49 12.79
C TYR A 298 -5.06 -13.80 12.28
N VAL A 299 -4.51 -13.00 11.37
CA VAL A 299 -3.08 -13.03 11.13
C VAL A 299 -2.45 -12.15 12.19
N ARG A 300 -2.32 -12.73 13.39
CA ARG A 300 -1.24 -12.50 14.35
C ARG A 300 -1.31 -13.60 15.41
N LYS A 301 -0.42 -14.58 15.25
CA LYS A 301 0.05 -15.46 16.33
C LYS A 301 1.40 -14.93 16.77
#